data_AF-A0A4Q5RRZ4-F1
#
_entry.id   AF-A0A4Q5RRZ4-F1
#
_cell.length_a   1.000
_cell.length_b   1.000
_cell.length_c   1.000
_cell.angle_alpha   90.00
_cell.angle_beta   90.00
_cell.angle_gamma   90.00
#
_symmetry.space_group_name_H-M   'P 1'
#
loop_
_entity.id
_entity.type
_entity.pdbx_description
1 polymer ?
#
loop_
_entity_poly.entity_id
_entity_poly.type
_entity_poly.pdbx_seq_one_letter_code
_entity_poly.pdbx_strand_id
1 'polypeptide(L)'
;KTGIDCEAIVREPMRTTVTKTRLISNGQLLSRFDCGSQNPPCAESEQQLFEFLKANYNRFDAVVLGDYKAGLFTPALIDFLQQMQQQSPVYLALDSKNLPLFTPLQPSVVKPNYVEAIGLLNLQSLSKNRIEQLKNYGPTLYRLTGAEHITLTLDEDGCMVFERGEYIHHTPAHEVENPHVVGAGDTFISTFTLAQCCGASSAEAAELATAAATVAIRKTATAPCFLNELKAFFSTQDKYVSGAKELEELCKFYHQQGKNVVFTNGCFDILHSGHVSYLNQSKNYGDVLIVGLNNDESIRRLKGSTRPINELADRIYVLSGLSSIDHIVPFGSAEDDTPSALIRAAKPQYYIKGGDYNLQNLPEAKVVAEVGGKVAFIPLVPDHSTTNMIKRINEDAKLAKVV
;
A
#
# COMPACT_ATOMS: atom_id res chain seq x y z
N LYS A 1 -13.70 5.39 -20.73
CA LYS A 1 -12.43 6.05 -20.31
C LYS A 1 -11.86 5.51 -19.00
N THR A 2 -12.65 4.82 -18.15
CA THR A 2 -12.20 4.22 -16.88
C THR A 2 -12.34 2.69 -16.83
N GLY A 3 -12.85 2.04 -17.89
CA GLY A 3 -13.10 0.59 -17.90
C GLY A 3 -14.32 0.14 -17.09
N ILE A 4 -15.10 1.08 -16.54
CA ILE A 4 -16.33 0.80 -15.78
C ILE A 4 -17.49 0.63 -16.75
N ASP A 5 -18.22 -0.49 -16.63
CA ASP A 5 -19.48 -0.72 -17.33
C ASP A 5 -20.59 0.14 -16.72
N CYS A 6 -21.39 0.76 -17.59
CA CYS A 6 -22.46 1.68 -17.22
C CYS A 6 -23.84 1.21 -17.71
N GLU A 7 -23.98 -0.05 -18.12
CA GLU A 7 -25.26 -0.62 -18.62
C GLU A 7 -26.41 -0.45 -17.60
N ALA A 8 -26.10 -0.56 -16.30
CA ALA A 8 -27.08 -0.47 -15.21
C ALA A 8 -27.64 0.95 -14.94
N ILE A 9 -27.19 1.99 -15.68
CA ILE A 9 -27.63 3.37 -15.42
C ILE A 9 -29.07 3.58 -15.90
N VAL A 10 -29.99 3.70 -14.94
CA VAL A 10 -31.38 4.13 -15.18
C VAL A 10 -31.44 5.65 -15.33
N ARG A 11 -32.10 6.13 -16.40
CA ARG A 11 -32.23 7.57 -16.70
C ARG A 11 -33.66 8.04 -16.46
N GLU A 12 -33.82 8.99 -15.54
CA GLU A 12 -35.11 9.60 -15.22
C GLU A 12 -35.13 11.08 -15.68
N PRO A 13 -35.97 11.49 -16.64
CA PRO A 13 -35.92 12.84 -17.24
C PRO A 13 -36.08 14.00 -16.24
N MET A 14 -36.84 13.80 -15.17
CA MET A 14 -37.10 14.84 -14.16
C MET A 14 -36.11 14.82 -13.00
N ARG A 15 -35.17 13.88 -12.99
CA ARG A 15 -34.16 13.72 -11.95
C ARG A 15 -32.86 14.38 -12.38
N THR A 16 -32.32 15.24 -11.52
CA THR A 16 -31.03 15.90 -11.77
C THR A 16 -29.90 15.13 -11.09
N THR A 17 -28.81 14.88 -11.83
CA THR A 17 -27.66 14.13 -11.32
C THR A 17 -27.01 14.88 -10.16
N VAL A 18 -26.81 14.18 -9.03
CA VAL A 18 -26.16 14.75 -7.85
C VAL A 18 -24.73 15.17 -8.19
N THR A 19 -24.47 16.46 -8.05
CA THR A 19 -23.18 17.08 -8.39
C THR A 19 -22.69 17.88 -7.19
N LYS A 20 -21.45 17.62 -6.77
CA LYS A 20 -20.78 18.32 -5.66
C LYS A 20 -19.68 19.21 -6.24
N THR A 21 -19.97 20.51 -6.33
CA THR A 21 -19.04 21.52 -6.85
C THR A 21 -18.23 22.11 -5.71
N ARG A 22 -16.90 22.08 -5.81
CA ARG A 22 -15.97 22.64 -4.81
C ARG A 22 -15.26 23.85 -5.40
N LEU A 23 -15.38 25.00 -4.76
CA LEU A 23 -14.60 26.20 -5.11
C LEU A 23 -13.33 26.22 -4.28
N ILE A 24 -12.19 26.17 -4.96
CA ILE A 24 -10.87 26.11 -4.32
C ILE A 24 -10.05 27.31 -4.80
N SER A 25 -9.38 28.01 -3.88
CA SER A 25 -8.43 29.10 -4.18
C SER A 25 -7.19 28.96 -3.31
N ASN A 26 -6.00 29.09 -3.89
CA ASN A 26 -4.71 28.91 -3.21
C ASN A 26 -4.63 27.62 -2.36
N GLY A 27 -5.20 26.51 -2.88
CA GLY A 27 -5.25 25.22 -2.18
C GLY A 27 -6.28 25.12 -1.05
N GLN A 28 -7.00 26.20 -0.72
CA GLN A 28 -8.04 26.20 0.32
C GLN A 28 -9.43 26.03 -0.30
N LEU A 29 -10.24 25.15 0.29
CA LEU A 29 -11.66 25.01 -0.04
C LEU A 29 -12.41 26.24 0.48
N LEU A 30 -12.87 27.09 -0.44
CA LEU A 30 -13.64 28.29 -0.11
C LEU A 30 -15.12 27.97 0.14
N SER A 31 -15.71 27.13 -0.71
CA SER A 31 -17.12 26.77 -0.61
C SER A 31 -17.42 25.45 -1.32
N ARG A 32 -18.52 24.81 -0.92
CA ARG A 32 -19.06 23.60 -1.55
C ARG A 32 -20.55 23.82 -1.87
N PHE A 33 -20.93 23.56 -3.12
CA PHE A 33 -22.30 23.59 -3.59
C PHE A 33 -22.71 22.18 -4.01
N ASP A 34 -23.77 21.67 -3.39
CA ASP A 34 -24.34 20.38 -3.73
C ASP A 34 -25.67 20.63 -4.45
N CYS A 35 -25.81 20.14 -5.69
CA CYS A 35 -27.03 20.24 -6.48
C CYS A 35 -27.48 18.84 -6.92
N GLY A 36 -28.76 18.65 -7.20
CA GLY A 36 -29.30 17.38 -7.67
C GLY A 36 -30.53 16.91 -6.89
N SER A 37 -31.22 15.92 -7.44
CA SER A 37 -32.39 15.31 -6.81
C SER A 37 -31.98 14.35 -5.68
N GLN A 38 -32.62 14.49 -4.52
CA GLN A 38 -32.44 13.60 -3.35
C GLN A 38 -33.72 12.83 -2.97
N ASN A 39 -34.83 13.14 -3.64
CA ASN A 39 -36.08 12.39 -3.50
C ASN A 39 -35.93 10.96 -4.07
N PRO A 40 -36.78 10.01 -3.65
CA PRO A 40 -36.85 8.70 -4.28
C PRO A 40 -37.05 8.77 -5.80
N PRO A 41 -36.56 7.77 -6.56
CA PRO A 41 -36.88 7.62 -7.98
C PRO A 41 -38.39 7.40 -8.19
N CYS A 42 -38.89 7.65 -9.39
CA CYS A 42 -40.26 7.26 -9.73
C CYS A 42 -40.40 5.73 -9.84
N ALA A 43 -41.64 5.23 -9.78
CA ALA A 43 -41.91 3.79 -9.79
C ALA A 43 -41.38 3.10 -11.05
N GLU A 44 -41.44 3.77 -12.21
CA GLU A 44 -40.92 3.23 -13.46
C GLU A 44 -39.39 3.07 -13.43
N SER A 45 -38.67 4.07 -12.91
CA SER A 45 -37.21 4.02 -12.75
C SER A 45 -36.79 2.94 -11.75
N GLU A 46 -37.53 2.82 -10.64
CA GLU A 46 -37.28 1.79 -9.62
C GLU A 46 -37.50 0.38 -10.18
N GLN A 47 -38.57 0.19 -10.96
CA GLN A 47 -38.87 -1.08 -11.62
C GLN A 47 -37.78 -1.49 -12.63
N GLN A 48 -37.23 -0.53 -13.40
CA GLN A 48 -36.10 -0.82 -14.31
C GLN A 48 -34.86 -1.30 -13.55
N LEU A 49 -34.56 -0.73 -12.39
CA LEU A 49 -33.47 -1.19 -11.53
C LEU A 49 -33.73 -2.61 -11.01
N PHE A 50 -34.96 -2.92 -10.59
CA PHE A 50 -35.33 -4.26 -10.13
C PHE A 50 -35.18 -5.30 -11.24
N GLU A 51 -35.58 -4.99 -12.46
CA GLU A 51 -35.43 -5.88 -13.62
C GLU A 51 -33.96 -6.15 -13.94
N PHE A 52 -33.12 -5.11 -13.92
CA PHE A 52 -31.69 -5.27 -14.12
C PHE A 52 -31.05 -6.15 -13.04
N LEU A 53 -31.35 -5.88 -11.77
CA LEU A 53 -30.83 -6.66 -10.65
C LEU A 53 -31.32 -8.11 -10.74
N LYS A 54 -32.62 -8.35 -10.97
CA LYS A 54 -33.17 -9.70 -11.11
C LYS A 54 -32.46 -10.53 -12.20
N ALA A 55 -32.09 -9.90 -13.31
CA ALA A 55 -31.43 -10.57 -14.42
C ALA A 55 -29.92 -10.81 -14.20
N ASN A 56 -29.27 -10.05 -13.32
CA ASN A 56 -27.81 -10.01 -13.23
C ASN A 56 -27.23 -10.24 -11.83
N TYR A 57 -28.04 -10.27 -10.77
CA TYR A 57 -27.54 -10.29 -9.38
C TYR A 57 -26.51 -11.40 -9.13
N ASN A 58 -26.80 -12.61 -9.62
CA ASN A 58 -25.94 -13.79 -9.47
C ASN A 58 -24.72 -13.82 -10.42
N ARG A 59 -24.58 -12.85 -11.33
CA ARG A 59 -23.40 -12.72 -12.21
C ARG A 59 -22.27 -11.97 -11.53
N PHE A 60 -22.54 -11.29 -10.43
CA PHE A 60 -21.56 -10.51 -9.69
C PHE A 60 -21.04 -11.32 -8.50
N ASP A 61 -19.71 -11.35 -8.33
CA ASP A 61 -19.09 -11.95 -7.13
C ASP A 61 -19.39 -11.12 -5.87
N ALA A 62 -19.56 -9.80 -6.03
CA ALA A 62 -19.90 -8.87 -4.96
C ALA A 62 -20.80 -7.72 -5.43
N VAL A 63 -21.60 -7.21 -4.50
CA VAL A 63 -22.43 -6.00 -4.67
C VAL A 63 -22.05 -4.99 -3.59
N VAL A 64 -21.73 -3.76 -4.01
CA VAL A 64 -21.35 -2.67 -3.11
C VAL A 64 -22.47 -1.63 -3.06
N LEU A 65 -23.05 -1.42 -1.88
CA LEU A 65 -24.11 -0.45 -1.62
C LEU A 65 -23.51 0.83 -1.02
N GLY A 66 -23.54 1.93 -1.77
CA GLY A 66 -23.12 3.25 -1.29
C GLY A 66 -24.31 4.17 -1.03
N ASP A 67 -24.71 4.34 0.23
CA ASP A 67 -25.81 5.21 0.62
C ASP A 67 -25.34 6.59 1.05
N TYR A 68 -25.43 7.52 0.10
CA TYR A 68 -25.11 8.93 0.30
C TYR A 68 -26.35 9.81 0.54
N LYS A 69 -27.47 9.22 1.00
CA LYS A 69 -28.76 9.93 1.25
C LYS A 69 -29.32 10.63 0.02
N ALA A 70 -29.13 10.06 -1.17
CA ALA A 70 -29.63 10.59 -2.43
C ALA A 70 -31.01 10.05 -2.83
N GLY A 71 -31.69 9.31 -1.94
CA GLY A 71 -33.06 8.82 -2.13
C GLY A 71 -33.19 7.45 -2.81
N LEU A 72 -32.09 6.81 -3.24
CA LEU A 72 -32.14 5.52 -3.95
C LEU A 72 -32.67 4.38 -3.10
N PHE A 73 -32.24 4.29 -1.83
CA PHE A 73 -32.60 3.19 -0.93
C PHE A 73 -33.99 3.38 -0.32
N THR A 74 -35.01 3.04 -1.09
CA THR A 74 -36.40 2.97 -0.65
C THR A 74 -36.65 1.67 0.13
N PRO A 75 -37.74 1.59 0.93
CA PRO A 75 -38.16 0.33 1.54
C PRO A 75 -38.34 -0.79 0.51
N ALA A 76 -38.92 -0.47 -0.66
CA ALA A 76 -39.13 -1.45 -1.73
C ALA A 76 -37.81 -2.01 -2.28
N LEU A 77 -36.79 -1.16 -2.49
CA LEU A 77 -35.47 -1.63 -2.92
C LEU A 77 -34.79 -2.49 -1.86
N ILE A 78 -34.91 -2.14 -0.58
CA ILE A 78 -34.34 -2.94 0.52
C ILE A 78 -35.01 -4.31 0.58
N ASP A 79 -36.34 -4.36 0.55
CA ASP A 79 -37.09 -5.63 0.55
C ASP A 79 -36.73 -6.49 -0.67
N PHE A 80 -36.57 -5.86 -1.84
CA PHE A 80 -36.15 -6.54 -3.06
C PHE A 80 -34.73 -7.12 -2.95
N LEU A 81 -33.76 -6.33 -2.47
CA LEU A 81 -32.38 -6.80 -2.24
C LEU A 81 -32.34 -7.92 -1.20
N GLN A 82 -33.18 -7.85 -0.17
CA GLN A 82 -33.29 -8.91 0.83
C GLN A 82 -33.73 -10.23 0.20
N GLN A 83 -34.75 -10.20 -0.67
CA GLN A 83 -35.23 -11.39 -1.37
C GLN A 83 -34.15 -11.98 -2.29
N MET A 84 -33.40 -11.13 -3.00
CA MET A 84 -32.30 -11.58 -3.85
C MET A 84 -31.19 -12.24 -3.01
N GLN A 85 -30.78 -11.63 -1.90
CA GLN A 85 -29.75 -12.18 -1.02
C GLN A 85 -30.17 -13.50 -0.38
N GLN A 86 -31.47 -13.68 -0.05
CA GLN A 86 -31.99 -14.95 0.47
C GLN A 86 -32.04 -16.06 -0.58
N GLN A 87 -32.31 -15.72 -1.84
CA GLN A 87 -32.41 -16.70 -2.93
C GLN A 87 -31.05 -17.07 -3.52
N SER A 88 -30.14 -16.11 -3.61
CA SER A 88 -28.82 -16.26 -4.22
C SER A 88 -27.83 -15.30 -3.56
N PRO A 89 -27.22 -15.71 -2.42
CA PRO A 89 -26.30 -14.86 -1.68
C PRO A 89 -25.10 -14.45 -2.52
N VAL A 90 -24.80 -13.16 -2.54
CA VAL A 90 -23.55 -12.58 -3.07
C VAL A 90 -22.81 -11.85 -1.95
N TYR A 91 -21.53 -11.57 -2.13
CA TYR A 91 -20.79 -10.79 -1.14
C TYR A 91 -21.33 -9.35 -1.10
N LEU A 92 -21.92 -8.93 0.00
CA LEU A 92 -22.61 -7.64 0.10
C LEU A 92 -21.81 -6.66 0.97
N ALA A 93 -21.24 -5.63 0.34
CA ALA A 93 -20.52 -4.57 1.04
C ALA A 93 -21.38 -3.31 1.16
N LEU A 94 -21.36 -2.65 2.31
CA LEU A 94 -22.20 -1.49 2.60
C LEU A 94 -21.42 -0.33 3.22
N ASP A 95 -21.52 0.84 2.59
CA ASP A 95 -21.15 2.13 3.16
C ASP A 95 -22.41 3.00 3.26
N SER A 96 -22.89 3.22 4.49
CA SER A 96 -24.08 4.03 4.75
C SER A 96 -23.95 4.76 6.07
N LYS A 97 -24.54 5.96 6.11
CA LYS A 97 -24.74 6.73 7.35
C LYS A 97 -25.89 6.22 8.21
N ASN A 98 -26.63 5.21 7.75
CA ASN A 98 -27.77 4.62 8.44
C ASN A 98 -27.71 3.08 8.32
N LEU A 99 -26.65 2.48 8.87
CA LEU A 99 -26.46 1.02 8.84
C LEU A 99 -27.67 0.21 9.32
N PRO A 100 -28.43 0.60 10.37
CA PRO A 100 -29.58 -0.16 10.86
C PRO A 100 -30.69 -0.36 9.83
N LEU A 101 -30.79 0.50 8.81
CA LEU A 101 -31.74 0.36 7.71
C LEU A 101 -31.48 -0.91 6.89
N PHE A 102 -30.23 -1.36 6.84
CA PHE A 102 -29.77 -2.45 5.99
C PHE A 102 -29.55 -3.75 6.77
N THR A 103 -29.75 -3.77 8.09
CA THR A 103 -29.66 -4.96 8.94
C THR A 103 -30.45 -6.17 8.40
N PRO A 104 -31.65 -6.01 7.82
CA PRO A 104 -32.38 -7.14 7.22
C PRO A 104 -31.64 -7.84 6.07
N LEU A 105 -30.70 -7.16 5.41
CA LEU A 105 -29.89 -7.71 4.32
C LEU A 105 -28.76 -8.62 4.81
N GLN A 106 -28.38 -8.51 6.09
CA GLN A 106 -27.21 -9.18 6.68
C GLN A 106 -25.94 -9.00 5.81
N PRO A 107 -25.40 -7.77 5.69
CA PRO A 107 -24.27 -7.50 4.80
C PRO A 107 -23.04 -8.34 5.14
N SER A 108 -22.24 -8.73 4.15
CA SER A 108 -20.94 -9.36 4.38
C SER A 108 -19.97 -8.40 5.05
N VAL A 109 -19.97 -7.11 4.66
CA VAL A 109 -19.15 -6.09 5.31
C VAL A 109 -19.85 -4.74 5.40
N VAL A 110 -19.65 -4.05 6.53
CA VAL A 110 -20.00 -2.64 6.71
C VAL A 110 -18.76 -1.82 7.05
N LYS A 111 -18.75 -0.55 6.63
CA LYS A 111 -17.65 0.39 6.94
C LYS A 111 -18.14 1.67 7.61
N PRO A 112 -18.45 1.68 8.92
CA PRO A 112 -18.65 2.93 9.65
C PRO A 112 -17.31 3.64 9.90
N ASN A 113 -17.30 4.98 9.88
CA ASN A 113 -16.23 5.75 10.52
C ASN A 113 -16.46 5.88 12.03
N TYR A 114 -15.47 6.43 12.74
CA TYR A 114 -15.55 6.65 14.19
C TYR A 114 -16.82 7.40 14.62
N VAL A 115 -17.16 8.49 13.93
CA VAL A 115 -18.33 9.33 14.26
C VAL A 115 -19.63 8.56 14.06
N GLU A 116 -19.73 7.79 12.98
CA GLU A 116 -20.88 6.92 12.70
C GLU A 116 -21.00 5.82 13.77
N ALA A 117 -19.89 5.17 14.14
CA ALA A 117 -19.87 4.11 15.13
C ALA A 117 -20.29 4.59 16.53
N ILE A 118 -19.75 5.71 17.02
CA ILE A 118 -20.17 6.25 18.32
C ILE A 118 -21.63 6.73 18.29
N GLY A 119 -22.10 7.25 17.15
CA GLY A 119 -23.51 7.62 16.96
C GLY A 119 -24.45 6.41 17.03
N LEU A 120 -24.07 5.31 16.40
CA LEU A 120 -24.79 4.02 16.47
C LEU A 120 -24.85 3.47 17.89
N LEU A 121 -23.75 3.62 18.64
CA LEU A 121 -23.61 3.11 20.00
C LEU A 121 -24.14 4.08 21.07
N ASN A 122 -24.55 5.30 20.69
CA ASN A 122 -24.90 6.40 21.60
C ASN A 122 -23.81 6.71 22.63
N LEU A 123 -22.55 6.72 22.18
CA LEU A 123 -21.38 7.03 23.01
C LEU A 123 -20.90 8.47 22.83
N GLN A 124 -20.17 8.98 23.82
CA GLN A 124 -19.47 10.25 23.71
C GLN A 124 -18.18 10.09 22.90
N SER A 125 -17.87 11.10 22.08
CA SER A 125 -16.63 11.17 21.31
C SER A 125 -15.43 11.40 22.23
N LEU A 126 -14.32 10.72 21.96
CA LEU A 126 -13.05 10.89 22.65
C LEU A 126 -11.98 11.39 21.67
N SER A 127 -11.05 12.21 22.18
CA SER A 127 -9.90 12.70 21.41
C SER A 127 -8.70 11.74 21.43
N LYS A 128 -8.66 10.78 22.36
CA LYS A 128 -7.60 9.77 22.50
C LYS A 128 -8.20 8.44 22.95
N ASN A 129 -7.45 7.35 22.77
CA ASN A 129 -7.84 6.00 23.16
C ASN A 129 -9.15 5.51 22.51
N ARG A 130 -9.43 5.96 21.28
CA ARG A 130 -10.62 5.57 20.51
C ARG A 130 -10.68 4.06 20.26
N ILE A 131 -9.52 3.43 20.06
CA ILE A 131 -9.40 1.98 19.88
C ILE A 131 -9.90 1.23 21.12
N GLU A 132 -9.35 1.55 22.30
CA GLU A 132 -9.74 0.92 23.57
C GLU A 132 -11.20 1.21 23.93
N GLN A 133 -11.72 2.40 23.58
CA GLN A 133 -13.14 2.72 23.76
C GLN A 133 -14.04 1.73 23.01
N LEU A 134 -13.71 1.39 21.76
CA LEU A 134 -14.61 0.65 20.86
C LEU A 134 -14.37 -0.87 20.86
N LYS A 135 -13.23 -1.33 21.39
CA LYS A 135 -12.80 -2.74 21.37
C LYS A 135 -13.84 -3.72 21.91
N ASN A 136 -14.58 -3.33 22.94
CA ASN A 136 -15.60 -4.20 23.57
C ASN A 136 -17.01 -4.03 22.98
N TYR A 137 -17.20 -3.17 21.98
CA TYR A 137 -18.51 -2.90 21.39
C TYR A 137 -18.82 -3.74 20.14
N GLY A 138 -17.89 -4.60 19.70
CA GLY A 138 -18.09 -5.52 18.58
C GLY A 138 -19.43 -6.26 18.60
N PRO A 139 -19.85 -6.90 19.73
CA PRO A 139 -21.13 -7.62 19.79
C PRO A 139 -22.35 -6.70 19.60
N THR A 140 -22.27 -5.44 20.05
CA THR A 140 -23.35 -4.47 19.88
C THR A 140 -23.41 -3.98 18.43
N LEU A 141 -22.26 -3.67 17.83
CA LEU A 141 -22.17 -3.30 16.41
C LEU A 141 -22.68 -4.43 15.51
N TYR A 142 -22.33 -5.67 15.81
CA TYR A 142 -22.85 -6.85 15.11
C TYR A 142 -24.37 -6.93 15.16
N ARG A 143 -24.97 -6.81 16.35
CA ARG A 143 -26.43 -6.81 16.51
C ARG A 143 -27.12 -5.66 15.77
N LEU A 144 -26.52 -4.47 15.76
CA LEU A 144 -27.11 -3.28 15.14
C LEU A 144 -27.02 -3.31 13.61
N THR A 145 -25.97 -3.92 13.06
CA THR A 145 -25.68 -3.91 11.61
C THR A 145 -26.05 -5.21 10.92
N GLY A 146 -26.09 -6.32 11.65
CA GLY A 146 -26.25 -7.67 11.11
C GLY A 146 -25.08 -8.13 10.23
N ALA A 147 -23.96 -7.39 10.23
CA ALA A 147 -22.89 -7.58 9.26
C ALA A 147 -21.86 -8.60 9.74
N GLU A 148 -21.41 -9.47 8.84
CA GLU A 148 -20.37 -10.46 9.18
C GLU A 148 -19.05 -9.78 9.54
N HIS A 149 -18.60 -8.81 8.73
CA HIS A 149 -17.42 -8.01 9.00
C HIS A 149 -17.79 -6.55 9.26
N ILE A 150 -17.21 -5.95 10.29
CA ILE A 150 -17.34 -4.52 10.59
C ILE A 150 -15.95 -3.90 10.53
N THR A 151 -15.73 -3.07 9.50
CA THR A 151 -14.46 -2.40 9.23
C THR A 151 -14.54 -0.93 9.65
N LEU A 152 -14.17 -0.68 10.89
CA LEU A 152 -14.35 0.62 11.53
C LEU A 152 -13.12 1.50 11.30
N THR A 153 -13.27 2.54 10.48
CA THR A 153 -12.18 3.48 10.18
C THR A 153 -12.08 4.60 11.22
N LEU A 154 -10.89 4.83 11.76
CA LEU A 154 -10.58 5.74 12.88
C LEU A 154 -9.68 6.92 12.48
N ASP A 155 -9.66 7.31 11.21
CA ASP A 155 -8.78 8.35 10.67
C ASP A 155 -7.29 8.07 10.99
N GLU A 156 -6.63 8.96 11.72
CA GLU A 156 -5.23 8.85 12.15
C GLU A 156 -4.94 7.63 13.05
N ASP A 157 -5.96 7.07 13.71
CA ASP A 157 -5.80 5.84 14.50
C ASP A 157 -5.93 4.58 13.64
N GLY A 158 -6.14 4.69 12.32
CA GLY A 158 -6.17 3.53 11.41
C GLY A 158 -7.53 2.86 11.29
N CYS A 159 -7.58 1.53 11.35
CA CYS A 159 -8.80 0.75 11.17
C CYS A 159 -8.88 -0.41 12.17
N MET A 160 -10.06 -0.62 12.76
CA MET A 160 -10.39 -1.81 13.56
C MET A 160 -11.30 -2.74 12.77
N VAL A 161 -11.07 -4.04 12.89
CA VAL A 161 -11.89 -5.08 12.25
C VAL A 161 -12.55 -5.94 13.32
N PHE A 162 -13.86 -6.11 13.17
CA PHE A 162 -14.62 -7.10 13.92
C PHE A 162 -15.22 -8.13 12.96
N GLU A 163 -15.32 -9.37 13.40
CA GLU A 163 -15.95 -10.47 12.67
C GLU A 163 -16.98 -11.13 13.58
N ARG A 164 -18.25 -11.09 13.16
CA ARG A 164 -19.41 -11.60 13.92
C ARG A 164 -19.47 -11.08 15.36
N GLY A 165 -18.97 -9.85 15.55
CA GLY A 165 -18.92 -9.15 16.84
C GLY A 165 -17.64 -9.37 17.64
N GLU A 166 -16.76 -10.28 17.24
CA GLU A 166 -15.46 -10.48 17.89
C GLU A 166 -14.42 -9.52 17.31
N TYR A 167 -13.57 -8.96 18.17
CA TYR A 167 -12.46 -8.11 17.72
C TYR A 167 -11.35 -8.96 17.11
N ILE A 168 -10.96 -8.65 15.87
CA ILE A 168 -9.99 -9.44 15.11
C ILE A 168 -8.63 -8.76 15.04
N HIS A 169 -8.60 -7.53 14.52
CA HIS A 169 -7.35 -6.87 14.17
C HIS A 169 -7.47 -5.36 14.21
N HIS A 170 -6.34 -4.70 14.42
CA HIS A 170 -6.18 -3.27 14.24
C HIS A 170 -5.00 -3.01 13.31
N THR A 171 -5.28 -2.28 12.23
CA THR A 171 -4.26 -1.80 11.29
C THR A 171 -4.00 -0.33 11.60
N PRO A 172 -2.76 0.08 11.93
CA PRO A 172 -2.43 1.47 12.18
C PRO A 172 -2.51 2.30 10.89
N ALA A 173 -2.83 3.60 11.01
CA ALA A 173 -2.75 4.50 9.87
C ALA A 173 -1.29 4.79 9.49
N HIS A 174 -1.08 5.07 8.21
CA HIS A 174 0.19 5.60 7.74
C HIS A 174 0.13 7.12 7.68
N GLU A 175 1.14 7.78 8.22
CA GLU A 175 1.24 9.23 8.14
C GLU A 175 1.39 9.70 6.69
N VAL A 176 0.62 10.73 6.35
CA VAL A 176 0.64 11.39 5.04
C VAL A 176 0.68 12.89 5.26
N GLU A 177 1.64 13.55 4.63
CA GLU A 177 1.73 15.01 4.65
C GLU A 177 0.63 15.60 3.75
N ASN A 178 -0.18 16.52 4.30
CA ASN A 178 -1.29 17.20 3.62
C ASN A 178 -2.30 16.25 2.92
N PRO A 179 -2.98 15.36 3.67
CA PRO A 179 -3.83 14.33 3.09
C PRO A 179 -5.14 14.89 2.51
N HIS A 180 -5.51 14.42 1.32
CA HIS A 180 -6.82 14.66 0.71
C HIS A 180 -7.77 13.49 1.00
N VAL A 181 -8.46 13.56 2.15
CA VAL A 181 -9.26 12.45 2.70
C VAL A 181 -10.54 12.10 1.92
N VAL A 182 -10.89 12.86 0.88
CA VAL A 182 -12.14 12.67 0.13
C VAL A 182 -12.06 11.43 -0.76
N GLY A 183 -12.90 10.43 -0.48
CA GLY A 183 -12.93 9.15 -1.22
C GLY A 183 -12.02 8.07 -0.62
N ALA A 184 -11.39 8.34 0.53
CA ALA A 184 -10.61 7.35 1.27
C ALA A 184 -11.48 6.15 1.68
N GLY A 185 -12.69 6.43 2.19
CA GLY A 185 -13.67 5.40 2.56
C GLY A 185 -14.09 4.53 1.37
N ASP A 186 -14.36 5.15 0.21
CA ASP A 186 -14.74 4.45 -1.02
C ASP A 186 -13.60 3.53 -1.50
N THR A 187 -12.36 4.02 -1.45
CA THR A 187 -11.16 3.25 -1.79
C THR A 187 -10.96 2.08 -0.82
N PHE A 188 -11.16 2.34 0.47
CA PHE A 188 -11.04 1.34 1.52
C PHE A 188 -12.04 0.19 1.32
N ILE A 189 -13.35 0.49 1.25
CA ILE A 189 -14.37 -0.55 1.16
C ILE A 189 -14.26 -1.34 -0.15
N SER A 190 -13.91 -0.67 -1.25
CA SER A 190 -13.69 -1.33 -2.55
C SER A 190 -12.52 -2.32 -2.48
N THR A 191 -11.40 -1.91 -1.87
CA THR A 191 -10.20 -2.76 -1.75
C THR A 191 -10.43 -3.91 -0.77
N PHE A 192 -11.08 -3.65 0.37
CA PHE A 192 -11.42 -4.68 1.35
C PHE A 192 -12.32 -5.75 0.72
N THR A 193 -13.37 -5.31 0.02
CA THR A 193 -14.30 -6.19 -0.69
C THR A 193 -13.59 -7.05 -1.72
N LEU A 194 -12.72 -6.45 -2.56
CA LEU A 194 -11.96 -7.17 -3.57
C LEU A 194 -11.03 -8.22 -2.94
N ALA A 195 -10.31 -7.85 -1.87
CA ALA A 195 -9.42 -8.77 -1.17
C ALA A 195 -10.17 -9.97 -0.57
N GLN A 196 -11.33 -9.72 0.06
CA GLN A 196 -12.19 -10.77 0.61
C GLN A 196 -12.74 -11.70 -0.48
N CYS A 197 -13.17 -11.17 -1.62
CA CYS A 197 -13.60 -11.98 -2.76
C CYS A 197 -12.47 -12.86 -3.32
N CYS A 198 -11.21 -12.42 -3.17
CA CYS A 198 -10.03 -13.22 -3.53
C CYS A 198 -9.59 -14.21 -2.43
N GLY A 199 -10.32 -14.30 -1.30
CA GLY A 199 -10.03 -15.23 -0.21
C GLY A 199 -9.02 -14.74 0.83
N ALA A 200 -8.70 -13.45 0.86
CA ALA A 200 -7.87 -12.88 1.91
C ALA A 200 -8.59 -12.93 3.27
N SER A 201 -7.84 -13.08 4.36
CA SER A 201 -8.38 -12.96 5.72
C SER A 201 -8.84 -11.53 6.02
N SER A 202 -9.69 -11.38 7.04
CA SER A 202 -10.17 -10.07 7.52
C SER A 202 -9.03 -9.10 7.86
N ALA A 203 -7.92 -9.62 8.41
CA ALA A 203 -6.73 -8.83 8.73
C ALA A 203 -5.98 -8.41 7.45
N GLU A 204 -5.67 -9.35 6.55
CA GLU A 204 -4.97 -9.04 5.28
C GLU A 204 -5.77 -8.05 4.42
N ALA A 205 -7.09 -8.22 4.34
CA ALA A 205 -7.97 -7.31 3.62
C ALA A 205 -7.93 -5.89 4.22
N ALA A 206 -7.86 -5.74 5.54
CA ALA A 206 -7.73 -4.44 6.20
C ALA A 206 -6.37 -3.78 5.99
N GLU A 207 -5.28 -4.54 5.97
CA GLU A 207 -3.95 -4.05 5.62
C GLU A 207 -3.92 -3.50 4.18
N LEU A 208 -4.43 -4.28 3.22
CA LEU A 208 -4.53 -3.88 1.82
C LEU A 208 -5.41 -2.64 1.64
N ALA A 209 -6.56 -2.60 2.31
CA ALA A 209 -7.51 -1.49 2.22
C ALA A 209 -6.96 -0.21 2.85
N THR A 210 -6.27 -0.29 3.99
CA THR A 210 -5.62 0.85 4.64
C THR A 210 -4.49 1.41 3.78
N ALA A 211 -3.66 0.52 3.20
CA ALA A 211 -2.61 0.90 2.27
C ALA A 211 -3.18 1.60 1.02
N ALA A 212 -4.22 1.04 0.40
CA ALA A 212 -4.86 1.62 -0.77
C ALA A 212 -5.49 3.00 -0.48
N ALA A 213 -6.16 3.14 0.67
CA ALA A 213 -6.69 4.42 1.12
C ALA A 213 -5.56 5.43 1.34
N THR A 214 -4.44 5.01 1.93
CA THR A 214 -3.25 5.85 2.13
C THR A 214 -2.67 6.33 0.79
N VAL A 215 -2.57 5.46 -0.20
CA VAL A 215 -2.13 5.84 -1.55
C VAL A 215 -3.09 6.85 -2.19
N ALA A 216 -4.41 6.65 -2.02
CA ALA A 216 -5.41 7.56 -2.57
C ALA A 216 -5.35 8.96 -1.93
N ILE A 217 -5.22 9.06 -0.61
CA ILE A 217 -5.21 10.37 0.10
C ILE A 217 -3.92 11.18 -0.14
N ARG A 218 -2.84 10.56 -0.65
CA ARG A 218 -1.61 11.26 -1.08
C ARG A 218 -1.82 12.10 -2.34
N LYS A 219 -2.92 11.91 -3.07
CA LYS A 219 -3.19 12.57 -4.35
C LYS A 219 -3.95 13.86 -4.15
N THR A 220 -3.82 14.80 -5.08
CA THR A 220 -4.35 16.17 -4.97
C THR A 220 -5.87 16.30 -5.17
N ALA A 221 -6.55 15.21 -5.53
CA ALA A 221 -7.99 15.16 -5.75
C ALA A 221 -8.52 13.76 -5.40
N THR A 222 -9.86 13.61 -5.38
CA THR A 222 -10.50 12.30 -5.30
C THR A 222 -10.03 11.44 -6.47
N ALA A 223 -9.18 10.46 -6.17
CA ALA A 223 -8.51 9.65 -7.16
C ALA A 223 -8.44 8.19 -6.68
N PRO A 224 -8.57 7.22 -7.60
CA PRO A 224 -8.47 5.81 -7.23
C PRO A 224 -7.03 5.44 -6.88
N CYS A 225 -6.86 4.34 -6.15
CA CYS A 225 -5.58 3.65 -6.04
C CYS A 225 -5.47 2.62 -7.18
N PHE A 226 -4.43 2.69 -8.00
CA PHE A 226 -4.14 1.69 -9.03
C PHE A 226 -3.29 0.55 -8.47
N LEU A 227 -3.39 -0.65 -9.06
CA LEU A 227 -2.69 -1.84 -8.60
C LEU A 227 -1.17 -1.65 -8.49
N ASN A 228 -0.55 -0.97 -9.45
CA ASN A 228 0.89 -0.70 -9.44
C ASN A 228 1.29 0.24 -8.30
N GLU A 229 0.45 1.20 -7.93
CA GLU A 229 0.70 2.10 -6.80
C GLU A 229 0.56 1.36 -5.46
N LEU A 230 -0.43 0.47 -5.34
CA LEU A 230 -0.59 -0.39 -4.17
C LEU A 230 0.60 -1.35 -4.03
N LYS A 231 1.03 -1.99 -5.13
CA LYS A 231 2.24 -2.81 -5.14
C LYS A 231 3.45 -2.01 -4.70
N ALA A 232 3.67 -0.82 -5.28
CA ALA A 232 4.77 0.05 -4.89
C ALA A 232 4.71 0.46 -3.42
N PHE A 233 3.51 0.65 -2.84
CA PHE A 233 3.34 0.93 -1.41
C PHE A 233 3.91 -0.21 -0.55
N PHE A 234 3.57 -1.46 -0.87
CA PHE A 234 4.13 -2.61 -0.16
C PHE A 234 5.61 -2.84 -0.50
N SER A 235 6.05 -2.57 -1.74
CA SER A 235 7.48 -2.58 -2.11
C SER A 235 8.29 -1.44 -1.47
N THR A 236 7.65 -0.46 -0.84
CA THR A 236 8.37 0.53 -0.01
C THR A 236 8.52 0.08 1.46
N GLN A 237 7.74 -0.91 1.90
CA GLN A 237 7.96 -1.61 3.17
C GLN A 237 8.85 -2.85 2.98
N ASP A 238 8.60 -3.63 1.93
CA ASP A 238 9.52 -4.59 1.35
C ASP A 238 10.40 -3.88 0.33
N LYS A 239 11.49 -3.28 0.81
CA LYS A 239 12.53 -2.68 -0.05
C LYS A 239 13.06 -3.66 -1.10
N TYR A 240 12.71 -4.94 -1.05
CA TYR A 240 13.11 -5.96 -2.00
C TYR A 240 12.44 -5.78 -3.38
N VAL A 241 13.27 -5.79 -4.41
CA VAL A 241 12.88 -5.82 -5.83
C VAL A 241 13.41 -7.12 -6.44
N SER A 242 12.53 -7.90 -7.08
CA SER A 242 12.84 -9.28 -7.48
C SER A 242 13.86 -9.41 -8.62
N GLY A 243 14.06 -8.35 -9.42
CA GLY A 243 15.04 -8.35 -10.49
C GLY A 243 14.94 -7.15 -11.42
N ALA A 244 15.71 -7.20 -12.53
CA ALA A 244 15.92 -6.07 -13.43
C ALA A 244 14.63 -5.53 -14.08
N LYS A 245 13.66 -6.39 -14.40
CA LYS A 245 12.41 -5.97 -15.06
C LYS A 245 11.53 -5.13 -14.13
N GLU A 246 11.32 -5.60 -12.91
CA GLU A 246 10.56 -4.88 -11.89
C GLU A 246 11.28 -3.57 -11.50
N LEU A 247 12.61 -3.63 -11.39
CA LEU A 247 13.44 -2.44 -11.16
C LEU A 247 13.26 -1.38 -12.26
N GLU A 248 13.18 -1.80 -13.53
CA GLU A 248 12.97 -0.89 -14.65
C GLU A 248 11.61 -0.17 -14.56
N GLU A 249 10.54 -0.90 -14.26
CA GLU A 249 9.19 -0.33 -14.10
C GLU A 249 9.13 0.66 -12.93
N LEU A 250 9.75 0.29 -11.80
CA LEU A 250 9.86 1.13 -10.62
C LEU A 250 10.67 2.42 -10.90
N CYS A 251 11.81 2.32 -11.56
CA CYS A 251 12.64 3.49 -11.88
C CYS A 251 11.97 4.39 -12.93
N LYS A 252 11.22 3.83 -13.90
CA LYS A 252 10.39 4.64 -14.81
C LYS A 252 9.39 5.51 -14.06
N PHE A 253 8.73 4.95 -13.05
CA PHE A 253 7.81 5.70 -12.20
C PHE A 253 8.51 6.85 -11.46
N TYR A 254 9.67 6.62 -10.85
CA TYR A 254 10.42 7.68 -10.17
C TYR A 254 10.91 8.78 -11.12
N HIS A 255 11.40 8.41 -12.30
CA HIS A 255 11.82 9.39 -13.31
C HIS A 255 10.64 10.22 -13.83
N GLN A 256 9.46 9.63 -14.01
CA GLN A 256 8.25 10.36 -14.39
C GLN A 256 7.81 11.38 -13.34
N GLN A 257 8.16 11.15 -12.06
CA GLN A 257 7.96 12.10 -10.97
C GLN A 257 9.07 13.15 -10.84
N GLY A 258 10.09 13.11 -11.71
CA GLY A 258 11.24 13.99 -11.63
C GLY A 258 12.18 13.69 -10.45
N LYS A 259 12.10 12.49 -9.86
CA LYS A 259 13.00 12.08 -8.77
C LYS A 259 14.36 11.63 -9.29
N ASN A 260 15.40 11.96 -8.54
CA ASN A 260 16.78 11.51 -8.79
C ASN A 260 17.01 10.15 -8.13
N VAL A 261 17.26 9.13 -8.96
CA VAL A 261 17.64 7.78 -8.57
C VAL A 261 19.16 7.70 -8.40
N VAL A 262 19.56 7.20 -7.24
CA VAL A 262 20.93 6.86 -6.86
C VAL A 262 21.05 5.35 -6.79
N PHE A 263 22.11 4.80 -7.37
CA PHE A 263 22.39 3.38 -7.32
C PHE A 263 23.74 3.11 -6.67
N THR A 264 23.81 2.07 -5.85
CA THR A 264 25.05 1.57 -5.25
C THR A 264 25.00 0.05 -5.23
N ASN A 265 26.13 -0.63 -5.03
CA ASN A 265 26.11 -2.08 -4.87
C ASN A 265 27.21 -2.59 -3.96
N GLY A 266 27.01 -3.80 -3.45
CA GLY A 266 28.00 -4.51 -2.67
C GLY A 266 27.52 -5.86 -2.15
N CYS A 267 28.42 -6.57 -1.46
CA CYS A 267 28.10 -7.85 -0.83
C CYS A 267 27.33 -7.68 0.49
N PHE A 268 27.65 -6.63 1.26
CA PHE A 268 27.04 -6.31 2.57
C PHE A 268 26.89 -7.53 3.50
N ASP A 269 27.94 -8.34 3.55
CA ASP A 269 27.90 -9.66 4.18
C ASP A 269 27.81 -9.58 5.71
N ILE A 270 28.74 -8.88 6.36
CA ILE A 270 28.59 -8.46 7.75
C ILE A 270 28.59 -6.94 7.77
N LEU A 271 27.48 -6.35 8.21
CA LEU A 271 27.35 -4.90 8.33
C LEU A 271 28.13 -4.36 9.53
N HIS A 272 28.55 -3.10 9.40
CA HIS A 272 29.17 -2.32 10.46
C HIS A 272 28.90 -0.84 10.21
N SER A 273 29.26 0.01 11.18
CA SER A 273 29.06 1.47 11.14
C SER A 273 29.52 2.13 9.83
N GLY A 274 30.66 1.70 9.28
CA GLY A 274 31.15 2.15 7.97
C GLY A 274 30.16 1.95 6.82
N HIS A 275 29.48 0.79 6.73
CA HIS A 275 28.45 0.55 5.71
C HIS A 275 27.23 1.45 5.92
N VAL A 276 26.80 1.64 7.16
CA VAL A 276 25.66 2.52 7.49
C VAL A 276 25.98 3.97 7.10
N SER A 277 27.17 4.47 7.46
CA SER A 277 27.62 5.81 7.07
C SER A 277 27.70 5.96 5.55
N TYR A 278 28.25 4.97 4.85
CA TYR A 278 28.34 4.94 3.39
C TYR A 278 26.97 5.03 2.71
N LEU A 279 26.00 4.23 3.17
CA LEU A 279 24.64 4.20 2.61
C LEU A 279 23.90 5.51 2.90
N ASN A 280 24.04 6.06 4.12
CA ASN A 280 23.47 7.36 4.47
C ASN A 280 24.05 8.48 3.60
N GLN A 281 25.36 8.49 3.37
CA GLN A 281 25.99 9.47 2.48
C GLN A 281 25.59 9.27 1.01
N SER A 282 25.40 8.02 0.57
CA SER A 282 24.94 7.70 -0.79
C SER A 282 23.56 8.29 -1.05
N LYS A 283 22.64 8.17 -0.09
CA LYS A 283 21.28 8.73 -0.18
C LYS A 283 21.28 10.24 -0.45
N ASN A 284 22.26 10.99 0.04
CA ASN A 284 22.32 12.45 -0.16
C ASN A 284 22.57 12.89 -1.61
N TYR A 285 22.87 11.98 -2.53
CA TYR A 285 23.04 12.29 -3.95
C TYR A 285 21.72 12.32 -4.74
N GLY A 286 20.58 11.98 -4.12
CA GLY A 286 19.29 12.01 -4.78
C GLY A 286 18.12 11.67 -3.88
N ASP A 287 16.98 11.37 -4.49
CA ASP A 287 15.70 11.18 -3.81
C ASP A 287 15.42 9.71 -3.49
N VAL A 288 16.01 8.78 -4.26
CA VAL A 288 15.79 7.33 -4.13
C VAL A 288 17.12 6.59 -4.21
N LEU A 289 17.52 5.87 -3.15
CA LEU A 289 18.69 5.01 -3.10
C LEU A 289 18.31 3.55 -3.33
N ILE A 290 18.88 2.98 -4.38
CA ILE A 290 18.74 1.58 -4.76
C ILE A 290 20.07 0.86 -4.52
N VAL A 291 20.02 -0.27 -3.82
CA VAL A 291 21.18 -1.10 -3.48
C VAL A 291 21.14 -2.41 -4.26
N GLY A 292 22.06 -2.57 -5.20
CA GLY A 292 22.39 -3.87 -5.79
C GLY A 292 23.08 -4.76 -4.76
N LEU A 293 22.53 -5.93 -4.47
CA LEU A 293 23.09 -6.88 -3.51
C LEU A 293 23.57 -8.16 -4.22
N ASN A 294 24.86 -8.50 -4.09
CA ASN A 294 25.37 -9.77 -4.66
C ASN A 294 24.67 -10.98 -4.01
N ASN A 295 24.24 -11.95 -4.80
CA ASN A 295 23.73 -13.23 -4.30
C ASN A 295 24.86 -14.13 -3.76
N ASP A 296 24.48 -15.22 -3.10
CA ASP A 296 25.43 -16.06 -2.37
C ASP A 296 26.44 -16.74 -3.29
N GLU A 297 26.00 -17.18 -4.47
CA GLU A 297 26.88 -17.77 -5.49
C GLU A 297 27.90 -16.76 -6.03
N SER A 298 27.47 -15.52 -6.27
CA SER A 298 28.36 -14.42 -6.67
C SER A 298 29.43 -14.15 -5.62
N ILE A 299 29.03 -14.10 -4.34
CA ILE A 299 29.99 -13.89 -3.24
C ILE A 299 30.95 -15.07 -3.12
N ARG A 300 30.46 -16.32 -3.25
CA ARG A 300 31.31 -17.53 -3.25
C ARG A 300 32.38 -17.47 -4.33
N ARG A 301 32.01 -17.08 -5.56
CA ARG A 301 32.98 -16.90 -6.66
C ARG A 301 33.99 -15.79 -6.40
N LEU A 302 33.53 -14.67 -5.85
CA LEU A 302 34.37 -13.48 -5.62
C LEU A 302 35.30 -13.59 -4.41
N LYS A 303 34.88 -14.29 -3.34
CA LYS A 303 35.56 -14.27 -2.02
C LYS A 303 35.94 -15.65 -1.49
N GLY A 304 35.58 -16.72 -2.19
CA GLY A 304 35.86 -18.11 -1.82
C GLY A 304 34.70 -18.81 -1.11
N SER A 305 34.83 -20.13 -0.93
CA SER A 305 33.75 -21.02 -0.47
C SER A 305 33.27 -20.78 0.96
N THR A 306 34.05 -20.09 1.80
CA THR A 306 33.71 -19.76 3.19
C THR A 306 32.88 -18.47 3.33
N ARG A 307 32.48 -17.87 2.20
CA ARG A 307 31.67 -16.64 2.14
C ARG A 307 30.51 -16.85 1.15
N PRO A 308 29.34 -16.26 1.38
CA PRO A 308 29.01 -15.34 2.46
C PRO A 308 28.84 -16.04 3.82
N ILE A 309 28.90 -15.28 4.91
CA ILE A 309 28.54 -15.78 6.25
C ILE A 309 27.03 -15.72 6.45
N ASN A 310 26.41 -14.61 6.01
CA ASN A 310 24.96 -14.44 6.06
C ASN A 310 24.35 -14.71 4.68
N GLU A 311 23.31 -15.53 4.62
CA GLU A 311 22.60 -15.82 3.38
C GLU A 311 21.94 -14.56 2.79
N LEU A 312 21.61 -14.60 1.50
CA LEU A 312 21.01 -13.47 0.81
C LEU A 312 19.75 -12.95 1.52
N ALA A 313 18.89 -13.83 2.02
CA ALA A 313 17.66 -13.47 2.72
C ALA A 313 17.95 -12.62 3.98
N ASP A 314 18.89 -13.05 4.81
CA ASP A 314 19.27 -12.33 6.04
C ASP A 314 19.88 -10.97 5.71
N ARG A 315 20.72 -10.90 4.66
CA ARG A 315 21.34 -9.64 4.23
C ARG A 315 20.31 -8.64 3.73
N ILE A 316 19.30 -9.11 2.98
CA ILE A 316 18.16 -8.28 2.57
C ILE A 316 17.43 -7.77 3.80
N TYR A 317 17.06 -8.65 4.74
CA TYR A 317 16.31 -8.28 5.93
C TYR A 317 17.01 -7.19 6.76
N VAL A 318 18.30 -7.36 7.01
CA VAL A 318 19.07 -6.37 7.79
C VAL A 318 19.17 -5.04 7.05
N LEU A 319 19.45 -5.06 5.74
CA LEU A 319 19.51 -3.83 4.93
C LEU A 319 18.13 -3.16 4.86
N SER A 320 17.03 -3.92 4.82
CA SER A 320 15.67 -3.38 4.80
C SER A 320 15.38 -2.48 6.02
N GLY A 321 16.01 -2.75 7.17
CA GLY A 321 15.90 -1.93 8.38
C GLY A 321 16.59 -0.55 8.29
N LEU A 322 17.43 -0.29 7.29
CA LEU A 322 18.16 0.98 7.18
C LEU A 322 17.33 2.04 6.43
N SER A 323 16.97 3.12 7.13
CA SER A 323 16.11 4.19 6.60
C SER A 323 16.66 4.91 5.37
N SER A 324 17.98 4.88 5.13
CA SER A 324 18.61 5.49 3.95
C SER A 324 18.41 4.70 2.66
N ILE A 325 18.04 3.42 2.75
CA ILE A 325 17.78 2.57 1.59
C ILE A 325 16.30 2.64 1.26
N ASP A 326 15.96 2.84 -0.01
CA ASP A 326 14.57 2.72 -0.50
C ASP A 326 14.32 1.37 -1.15
N HIS A 327 15.29 0.86 -1.93
CA HIS A 327 15.17 -0.42 -2.63
C HIS A 327 16.45 -1.26 -2.59
N ILE A 328 16.31 -2.57 -2.62
CA ILE A 328 17.34 -3.60 -2.61
C ILE A 328 17.01 -4.58 -3.72
N VAL A 329 17.95 -4.82 -4.62
CA VAL A 329 17.76 -5.73 -5.76
C VAL A 329 18.92 -6.73 -5.81
N PRO A 330 18.66 -8.04 -5.73
CA PRO A 330 19.72 -9.03 -5.80
C PRO A 330 20.26 -9.15 -7.23
N PHE A 331 21.55 -9.46 -7.37
CA PHE A 331 22.16 -9.78 -8.66
C PHE A 331 23.30 -10.79 -8.52
N GLY A 332 23.72 -11.34 -9.65
CA GLY A 332 24.78 -12.33 -9.75
C GLY A 332 24.33 -13.54 -10.55
N SER A 333 25.08 -13.90 -11.57
CA SER A 333 24.84 -15.07 -12.41
C SER A 333 26.15 -15.78 -12.69
N ALA A 334 26.10 -16.99 -13.25
CA ALA A 334 27.30 -17.74 -13.61
C ALA A 334 28.19 -16.99 -14.64
N GLU A 335 27.60 -16.08 -15.41
CA GLU A 335 28.25 -15.38 -16.53
C GLU A 335 28.59 -13.91 -16.21
N ASP A 336 27.93 -13.32 -15.21
CA ASP A 336 28.10 -11.91 -14.83
C ASP A 336 27.85 -11.70 -13.33
N ASP A 337 28.89 -11.28 -12.63
CA ASP A 337 28.90 -10.90 -11.21
C ASP A 337 28.90 -9.38 -11.00
N THR A 338 28.68 -8.61 -12.07
CA THR A 338 28.58 -7.14 -12.03
C THR A 338 27.12 -6.67 -11.99
N PRO A 339 26.82 -5.48 -11.47
CA PRO A 339 25.47 -4.93 -11.47
C PRO A 339 25.08 -4.29 -12.82
N SER A 340 25.79 -4.60 -13.92
CA SER A 340 25.63 -3.90 -15.21
C SER A 340 24.21 -3.94 -15.76
N ALA A 341 23.54 -5.11 -15.68
CA ALA A 341 22.15 -5.25 -16.11
C ALA A 341 21.20 -4.38 -15.26
N LEU A 342 21.44 -4.29 -13.95
CA LEU A 342 20.64 -3.47 -13.06
C LEU A 342 20.84 -1.98 -13.32
N ILE A 343 22.06 -1.54 -13.60
CA ILE A 343 22.35 -0.13 -13.94
C ILE A 343 21.61 0.26 -15.23
N ARG A 344 21.56 -0.63 -16.24
CA ARG A 344 20.79 -0.39 -17.47
C ARG A 344 19.28 -0.27 -17.24
N ALA A 345 18.74 -1.10 -16.35
CA ALA A 345 17.34 -1.05 -15.96
C ALA A 345 17.01 0.20 -15.14
N ALA A 346 17.85 0.53 -14.16
CA ALA A 346 17.62 1.63 -13.23
C ALA A 346 17.89 3.01 -13.83
N LYS A 347 18.83 3.12 -14.79
CA LYS A 347 19.29 4.39 -15.38
C LYS A 347 19.53 5.50 -14.34
N PRO A 348 20.37 5.25 -13.32
CA PRO A 348 20.51 6.17 -12.19
C PRO A 348 21.22 7.47 -12.60
N GLN A 349 20.86 8.58 -11.98
CA GLN A 349 21.59 9.85 -12.12
C GLN A 349 22.96 9.76 -11.46
N TYR A 350 23.06 9.04 -10.34
CA TYR A 350 24.32 8.80 -9.64
C TYR A 350 24.55 7.32 -9.36
N TYR A 351 25.75 6.85 -9.67
CA TYR A 351 26.27 5.56 -9.24
C TYR A 351 27.36 5.78 -8.19
N ILE A 352 27.12 5.30 -6.98
CA ILE A 352 27.99 5.54 -5.83
C ILE A 352 28.88 4.32 -5.58
N LYS A 353 30.17 4.57 -5.33
CA LYS A 353 31.14 3.57 -4.88
C LYS A 353 31.90 4.06 -3.65
N GLY A 354 32.10 3.15 -2.70
CA GLY A 354 32.92 3.38 -1.51
C GLY A 354 34.33 2.84 -1.69
N GLY A 355 35.33 3.52 -1.11
CA GLY A 355 36.72 3.06 -1.02
C GLY A 355 37.67 3.67 -2.05
N ASP A 356 38.87 3.09 -2.15
CA ASP A 356 39.98 3.60 -2.96
C ASP A 356 39.84 3.28 -4.46
N TYR A 357 38.61 3.24 -4.98
CA TYR A 357 38.36 3.00 -6.40
C TYR A 357 38.54 4.29 -7.20
N ASN A 358 39.22 4.19 -8.35
CA ASN A 358 39.40 5.25 -9.33
C ASN A 358 38.55 4.92 -10.56
N LEU A 359 38.11 5.94 -11.32
CA LEU A 359 37.31 5.75 -12.55
C LEU A 359 37.92 4.76 -13.56
N GLN A 360 39.25 4.65 -13.61
CA GLN A 360 39.97 3.76 -14.53
C GLN A 360 39.85 2.28 -14.17
N ASN A 361 39.54 1.95 -12.91
CA ASN A 361 39.51 0.58 -12.38
C ASN A 361 38.08 0.08 -12.11
N LEU A 362 37.06 0.78 -12.62
CA LEU A 362 35.66 0.48 -12.35
C LEU A 362 34.96 -0.09 -13.60
N PRO A 363 34.70 -1.41 -13.65
CA PRO A 363 34.02 -2.06 -14.78
C PRO A 363 32.69 -1.40 -15.15
N GLU A 364 31.95 -0.93 -14.14
CA GLU A 364 30.62 -0.37 -14.29
C GLU A 364 30.61 1.07 -14.84
N ALA A 365 31.74 1.78 -14.85
CA ALA A 365 31.81 3.19 -15.27
C ALA A 365 31.33 3.39 -16.72
N LYS A 366 31.60 2.43 -17.60
CA LYS A 366 31.14 2.46 -19.00
C LYS A 366 29.63 2.39 -19.10
N VAL A 367 29.00 1.51 -18.32
CA VAL A 367 27.54 1.31 -18.34
C VAL A 367 26.83 2.50 -17.71
N VAL A 368 27.39 3.10 -16.66
CA VAL A 368 26.85 4.32 -16.05
C VAL A 368 26.86 5.49 -17.06
N ALA A 369 27.94 5.65 -17.83
CA ALA A 369 28.01 6.67 -18.87
C ALA A 369 27.03 6.39 -20.04
N GLU A 370 26.86 5.12 -20.44
CA GLU A 370 25.91 4.68 -21.47
C GLU A 370 24.48 5.12 -21.14
N VAL A 371 24.08 5.04 -19.87
CA VAL A 371 22.73 5.43 -19.42
C VAL A 371 22.61 6.92 -19.03
N GLY A 372 23.68 7.70 -19.20
CA GLY A 372 23.72 9.14 -18.89
C GLY A 372 23.88 9.48 -17.40
N GLY A 373 24.26 8.51 -16.56
CA GLY A 373 24.52 8.70 -15.14
C GLY A 373 25.94 9.22 -14.85
N LYS A 374 26.19 9.59 -13.59
CA LYS A 374 27.50 10.03 -13.09
C LYS A 374 28.02 9.10 -12.01
N VAL A 375 29.32 8.83 -11.98
CA VAL A 375 29.95 8.08 -10.89
C VAL A 375 30.40 9.06 -9.81
N ALA A 376 30.09 8.78 -8.55
CA ALA A 376 30.61 9.51 -7.40
C ALA A 376 31.24 8.56 -6.38
N PHE A 377 32.26 9.05 -5.67
CA PHE A 377 33.02 8.27 -4.71
C PHE A 377 32.84 8.85 -3.31
N ILE A 378 32.60 7.97 -2.34
CA ILE A 378 32.52 8.33 -0.93
C ILE A 378 33.76 7.78 -0.22
N PRO A 379 34.55 8.62 0.46
CA PRO A 379 35.72 8.16 1.20
C PRO A 379 35.31 7.17 2.29
N LEU A 380 36.10 6.10 2.46
CA LEU A 380 35.89 5.17 3.57
C LEU A 380 36.22 5.85 4.89
N VAL A 381 35.38 5.62 5.89
CA VAL A 381 35.73 5.93 7.28
C VAL A 381 36.86 4.97 7.70
N PRO A 382 38.02 5.46 8.19
CA PRO A 382 39.11 4.61 8.65
C PRO A 382 38.66 3.64 9.77
N ASP A 383 39.35 2.50 9.89
CA ASP A 383 39.27 1.49 10.97
C ASP A 383 38.19 0.39 10.97
N HIS A 384 37.34 0.25 9.94
CA HIS A 384 36.36 -0.84 9.91
C HIS A 384 36.31 -1.56 8.56
N SER A 385 37.18 -2.56 8.38
CA SER A 385 37.04 -3.57 7.31
C SER A 385 36.57 -4.88 7.91
N THR A 386 35.51 -5.46 7.34
CA THR A 386 34.94 -6.75 7.74
C THR A 386 35.98 -7.88 7.76
N THR A 387 36.96 -7.81 6.85
CA THR A 387 38.07 -8.75 6.76
C THR A 387 39.01 -8.64 7.96
N ASN A 388 39.22 -7.43 8.50
CA ASN A 388 40.08 -7.20 9.66
C ASN A 388 39.39 -7.63 10.98
N MET A 389 38.06 -7.48 11.09
CA MET A 389 37.30 -8.02 12.22
C MET A 389 37.37 -9.56 12.29
N ILE A 390 37.20 -10.24 11.15
CA ILE A 390 37.27 -11.71 11.10
C ILE A 390 38.70 -12.22 11.37
N LYS A 391 39.73 -11.51 10.88
CA LYS A 391 41.12 -11.83 11.22
C LYS A 391 41.38 -11.74 12.72
N ARG A 392 40.91 -10.69 13.40
CA ARG A 392 41.03 -10.55 14.86
C ARG A 392 40.36 -11.70 15.61
N ILE A 393 39.12 -12.06 15.23
CA ILE A 393 38.40 -13.18 15.86
C ILE A 393 39.14 -14.52 15.66
N ASN A 394 39.71 -14.77 14.47
CA ASN A 394 40.47 -15.99 14.19
C ASN A 394 41.86 -16.03 14.84
N GLU A 395 42.50 -14.88 15.07
CA GLU A 395 43.75 -14.77 15.82
C GLU A 395 43.51 -15.01 17.32
N ASP A 396 42.46 -14.45 17.90
CA ASP A 396 42.06 -14.68 19.29
C ASP A 396 41.64 -16.15 19.54
N ALA A 397 40.93 -16.78 18.59
CA ALA A 397 40.57 -18.21 18.68
C ALA A 397 41.77 -19.16 18.56
N LYS A 398 42.87 -18.72 17.92
CA LYS A 398 44.15 -19.47 17.91
C LYS A 398 44.91 -19.29 19.22
N LEU A 399 44.92 -18.09 19.80
CA LEU A 399 45.52 -17.83 21.13
C LEU A 399 44.81 -18.61 22.23
N ALA A 400 43.48 -18.76 22.17
CA ALA A 400 42.71 -19.56 23.13
C ALA A 400 42.95 -21.08 23.04
N LYS A 401 43.57 -21.59 21.95
CA LYS A 401 43.96 -23.00 21.81
C LYS A 401 45.39 -23.30 22.26
N VAL A 402 46.16 -22.28 22.64
CA VAL A 402 47.57 -22.39 23.07
C VAL A 402 47.72 -22.20 24.59
N VAL A 403 46.62 -22.00 25.32
CA VAL A 403 46.57 -21.94 26.80
C VAL A 403 46.12 -23.27 27.37
#